data_AF-A0A1Q3BBT6-F1
#
_entry.id   AF-A0A1Q3BBT6-F1
#
_cell.length_a   1.000
_cell.length_b   1.000
_cell.length_c   1.000
_cell.angle_alpha   90.00
_cell.angle_beta   90.00
_cell.angle_gamma   90.00
#
_symmetry.space_group_name_H-M   'P 1'
#
loop_
_entity.id
_entity.type
_entity.pdbx_description
1 polymer ?
#
loop_
_entity_poly.entity_id
_entity_poly.type
_entity_poly.pdbx_seq_one_letter_code
_entity_poly.pdbx_strand_id
1 'polypeptide(L)'
;MRFDKKGKLTPRFIGPFEILERVGPVAYRLALPPSLADVHNVFHVSMLRKYHPDPSHVLQWEPLELRTDLSFEEIPIRILDRRIKQLRSKTIPLVKVLWKYHGVEEATWEREDDMQAKYPQLFSS
;
A
#
# COMPACT_ATOMS: atom_id res chain seq x y z
N MET A 1 3.71 -9.37 -11.84
CA MET A 1 2.30 -9.45 -11.44
C MET A 1 1.90 -8.08 -10.94
N ARG A 2 1.07 -7.36 -11.69
CA ARG A 2 0.44 -6.13 -11.20
C ARG A 2 -0.85 -6.58 -10.53
N PHE A 3 -1.05 -6.24 -9.27
CA PHE A 3 -2.34 -6.46 -8.63
C PHE A 3 -3.34 -5.55 -9.37
N ASP A 4 -4.14 -6.16 -10.24
CA ASP A 4 -4.93 -5.48 -11.25
C ASP A 4 -6.12 -4.78 -10.59
N LYS A 5 -5.96 -3.48 -10.33
CA LYS A 5 -7.01 -2.46 -10.40
C LYS A 5 -6.34 -1.18 -10.88
N LYS A 6 -6.76 -0.67 -12.06
CA LYS A 6 -6.37 0.64 -12.59
C LYS A 6 -6.99 1.76 -11.74
N GLY A 7 -6.49 1.95 -10.52
CA GLY A 7 -6.66 3.15 -9.71
C GLY A 7 -5.28 3.77 -9.50
N LYS A 8 -5.20 5.09 -9.33
CA LYS A 8 -3.92 5.77 -9.01
C LYS A 8 -3.33 5.37 -7.63
N LEU A 9 -4.06 4.55 -6.87
CA LEU A 9 -3.91 4.28 -5.42
C LEU A 9 -3.89 2.77 -5.12
N THR A 10 -3.34 1.93 -6.00
CA THR A 10 -3.06 0.53 -5.63
C THR A 10 -1.58 0.37 -5.34
N PRO A 11 -1.21 -0.18 -4.18
CA PRO A 11 0.19 -0.38 -3.86
C PRO A 11 0.78 -1.34 -4.87
N ARG A 12 1.88 -0.91 -5.50
CA ARG A 12 2.54 -1.67 -6.57
C ARG A 12 3.20 -2.95 -6.04
N PHE A 13 3.59 -2.94 -4.76
CA PHE A 13 4.23 -4.04 -4.07
C PHE A 13 3.49 -4.26 -2.76
N ILE A 14 3.25 -5.52 -2.43
CA ILE A 14 2.76 -5.95 -1.12
C ILE A 14 3.97 -6.35 -0.28
N GLY A 15 3.89 -6.13 1.03
CA GLY A 15 4.69 -6.73 2.11
C GLY A 15 6.20 -6.96 1.89
N PRO A 16 7.07 -6.59 2.84
CA PRO A 16 8.41 -7.17 2.87
C PRO A 16 8.31 -8.67 3.20
N PHE A 17 8.69 -9.55 2.27
CA PHE A 17 8.80 -10.99 2.52
C PHE A 17 10.27 -11.38 2.67
N GLU A 18 10.54 -12.31 3.58
CA GLU A 18 11.85 -12.91 3.73
C GLU A 18 12.17 -13.81 2.53
N ILE A 19 13.41 -13.75 2.05
CA ILE A 19 13.91 -14.66 1.02
C ILE A 19 14.39 -15.91 1.73
N LEU A 20 13.70 -17.04 1.52
CA LEU A 20 14.07 -18.34 2.08
C LEU A 20 15.28 -18.94 1.35
N GLU A 21 15.25 -18.86 0.02
CA GLU A 21 16.34 -19.39 -0.81
C GLU A 21 16.41 -18.72 -2.17
N ARG A 22 17.59 -18.78 -2.79
CA ARG A 22 17.80 -18.43 -4.20
C ARG A 22 17.76 -19.70 -5.03
N VAL A 23 16.63 -19.95 -5.70
CA VAL A 23 16.37 -21.15 -6.52
C VAL A 23 17.19 -21.14 -7.82
N GLY A 24 17.53 -19.95 -8.33
CA GLY A 24 18.34 -19.81 -9.54
C GLY A 24 18.94 -18.42 -9.70
N PRO A 25 19.62 -18.15 -10.82
CA PRO A 25 20.26 -16.86 -11.06
C PRO A 25 19.30 -15.68 -10.93
N VAL A 26 18.03 -15.87 -11.29
CA VAL A 26 16.99 -14.83 -11.34
C VAL A 26 15.71 -15.21 -10.59
N ALA A 27 15.70 -16.31 -9.82
CA ALA A 27 14.52 -16.81 -9.12
C ALA A 27 14.79 -16.98 -7.62
N TYR A 28 13.88 -16.47 -6.80
CA TYR A 28 13.97 -16.49 -5.34
C TYR A 28 12.68 -17.05 -4.75
N ARG A 29 12.81 -17.88 -3.71
CA ARG A 29 11.69 -18.35 -2.92
C ARG A 29 11.46 -17.42 -1.73
N LEU A 30 10.22 -17.01 -1.53
CA LEU A 30 9.80 -16.11 -0.45
C LEU A 30 9.05 -16.87 0.65
N ALA A 31 9.18 -16.39 1.88
CA ALA A 31 8.33 -16.79 3.00
C ALA A 31 6.98 -16.07 2.88
N LEU A 32 6.03 -16.69 2.18
CA LEU A 32 4.68 -16.15 2.05
C LEU A 32 3.83 -16.49 3.29
N PRO A 33 2.96 -15.57 3.74
CA PRO A 33 2.03 -15.82 4.82
C PRO A 33 0.97 -16.84 4.41
N PRO A 34 0.30 -17.50 5.36
CA PRO A 34 -0.78 -18.46 5.08
C PRO A 34 -1.92 -17.88 4.24
N SER A 35 -2.18 -16.57 4.31
CA SER A 35 -3.18 -15.88 3.46
C SER A 35 -2.84 -15.89 1.98
N LEU A 36 -1.58 -16.18 1.62
CA LEU A 36 -1.08 -16.31 0.26
C LEU A 36 -0.66 -17.74 -0.08
N ALA A 37 -1.17 -18.75 0.65
CA ALA A 37 -0.78 -20.15 0.45
C ALA A 37 -1.04 -20.66 -0.99
N ASP A 38 -2.07 -20.13 -1.66
CA ASP A 38 -2.41 -20.49 -3.04
C ASP A 38 -1.45 -19.86 -4.08
N VAL A 39 -0.62 -18.89 -3.67
CA VAL A 39 0.34 -18.23 -4.56
C VAL A 39 1.66 -18.98 -4.55
N HIS A 40 2.19 -19.27 -5.74
CA HIS A 40 3.53 -19.83 -5.88
C HIS A 40 4.56 -18.94 -5.19
N ASN A 41 5.29 -19.50 -4.24
CA ASN A 41 6.26 -18.77 -3.44
C ASN A 41 7.60 -18.51 -4.14
N VAL A 42 7.75 -18.87 -5.42
CA VAL A 42 8.96 -18.61 -6.21
C VAL A 42 8.70 -17.49 -7.21
N PHE A 43 9.49 -16.42 -7.10
CA PHE A 43 9.34 -15.20 -7.89
C PHE A 43 10.60 -14.87 -8.68
N HIS A 44 10.40 -14.34 -9.89
CA HIS A 44 11.49 -13.79 -10.69
C HIS A 44 11.95 -12.44 -10.10
N VAL A 45 13.25 -12.15 -10.13
CA VAL A 45 13.86 -10.95 -9.53
C VAL A 45 13.24 -9.63 -10.02
N SER A 46 12.72 -9.59 -11.26
CA SER A 46 12.03 -8.41 -11.80
C SER A 46 10.69 -8.07 -11.13
N MET A 47 10.13 -9.02 -10.38
CA MET A 47 8.93 -8.81 -9.57
C MET A 47 9.24 -8.40 -8.14
N LEU A 48 10.50 -8.44 -7.74
CA LEU A 48 10.94 -8.14 -6.38
C LEU A 48 11.55 -6.75 -6.32
N ARG A 49 11.40 -6.09 -5.18
CA ARG A 49 12.09 -4.85 -4.86
C ARG A 49 12.83 -5.04 -3.54
N LYS A 50 14.11 -4.68 -3.50
CA LYS A 50 14.88 -4.72 -2.26
C LYS A 50 14.23 -3.81 -1.23
N TYR A 51 13.80 -4.40 -0.13
CA TYR A 51 13.33 -3.66 1.03
C TYR A 51 14.52 -2.98 1.73
N HIS A 52 14.37 -1.71 2.07
CA HIS A 52 15.36 -0.94 2.82
C HIS A 52 14.76 -0.72 4.21
N PRO A 53 15.28 -1.40 5.25
CA PRO A 53 14.72 -1.29 6.58
C PRO A 53 14.90 0.14 7.09
N ASP A 54 13.78 0.78 7.38
CA ASP A 54 13.74 2.00 8.17
C ASP A 54 13.63 1.57 9.65
N PRO A 55 14.48 2.07 10.56
CA PRO A 55 14.38 1.80 11.99
C PRO A 55 13.00 2.04 12.61
N SER A 56 12.18 2.90 11.98
CA SER A 56 10.79 3.16 12.41
C SER A 56 9.79 2.09 11.93
N HIS A 57 10.16 1.30 10.92
CA HIS A 57 9.29 0.36 10.25
C HIS A 57 9.25 -0.97 11.02
N VAL A 58 8.30 -1.08 11.95
CA VAL A 58 8.00 -2.36 12.59
C VAL A 58 7.33 -3.24 11.53
N LEU A 59 7.94 -4.40 11.24
CA LEU A 59 7.36 -5.46 10.41
C LEU A 59 6.18 -6.12 11.14
N GLN A 60 5.13 -5.35 11.45
CA GLN A 60 3.89 -5.90 11.97
C GLN A 60 3.13 -6.48 10.79
N TRP A 61 3.17 -7.80 10.69
CA TRP A 61 2.27 -8.56 9.85
C TRP A 61 0.86 -8.47 10.44
N GLU A 62 0.16 -7.37 10.15
CA GLU A 62 -1.30 -7.47 10.15
C GLU A 62 -1.71 -8.32 8.94
N PRO A 63 -2.68 -9.24 9.08
CA PRO A 63 -3.17 -10.01 7.96
C PRO A 63 -3.59 -9.04 6.85
N LEU A 64 -2.86 -9.04 5.74
CA LEU A 64 -3.33 -8.38 4.53
C LEU A 64 -4.67 -9.03 4.19
N GLU A 65 -5.77 -8.30 4.39
CA GLU A 65 -7.11 -8.69 3.94
C GLU A 65 -7.15 -8.59 2.42
N LEU A 66 -6.51 -9.56 1.76
CA LEU A 66 -6.65 -9.74 0.33
C LEU A 66 -8.03 -10.32 0.07
N ARG A 67 -8.75 -9.69 -0.86
CA ARG A 67 -9.98 -10.26 -1.39
C ARG A 67 -9.66 -11.56 -2.11
N THR A 68 -10.67 -12.40 -2.33
CA THR A 68 -10.52 -13.70 -3.01
C THR A 68 -9.91 -13.60 -4.42
N ASP A 69 -9.97 -12.43 -5.04
CA ASP A 69 -9.33 -12.12 -6.33
C ASP A 69 -7.86 -11.64 -6.18
N LEU A 70 -7.26 -11.79 -4.99
CA LEU A 70 -5.94 -11.27 -4.63
C LEU A 70 -5.83 -9.75 -4.75
N SER A 71 -6.95 -9.02 -4.84
CA SER A 71 -6.91 -7.56 -4.82
C SER A 71 -6.76 -7.04 -3.39
N PHE A 72 -5.94 -6.01 -3.26
CA PHE A 72 -5.72 -5.28 -2.01
C PHE A 72 -6.55 -4.01 -2.00
N GLU A 73 -7.22 -3.74 -0.88
CA GLU A 73 -7.94 -2.49 -0.65
C GLU A 73 -7.22 -1.68 0.42
N GLU A 74 -6.78 -0.48 0.05
CA GLU A 74 -6.24 0.49 1.01
C GLU A 74 -7.38 1.03 1.89
N ILE A 75 -7.29 0.80 3.19
CA ILE A 75 -8.27 1.29 4.16
C ILE A 75 -7.71 2.57 4.80
N PRO A 76 -8.35 3.74 4.61
CA PRO A 76 -7.91 4.97 5.27
C PRO A 76 -8.33 4.96 6.74
N ILE A 77 -7.37 5.22 7.64
CA ILE A 77 -7.61 5.30 9.09
C ILE A 77 -8.12 6.68 9.48
N ARG A 78 -7.36 7.72 9.11
CA ARG A 78 -7.62 9.10 9.54
C ARG A 78 -6.94 10.13 8.65
N ILE A 79 -7.44 11.36 8.73
CA ILE A 79 -6.80 12.53 8.14
C ILE A 79 -5.79 13.08 9.15
N LEU A 80 -4.53 13.19 8.74
CA LEU A 80 -3.43 13.71 9.55
C LEU A 80 -3.28 15.22 9.44
N ASP A 81 -3.55 15.77 8.26
CA ASP A 81 -3.32 17.18 7.96
C ASP A 81 -4.19 17.64 6.79
N ARG A 82 -4.40 18.95 6.64
CA ARG A 82 -5.14 19.56 5.53
C ARG A 82 -4.35 20.73 4.97
N ARG A 83 -4.28 20.84 3.65
CA ARG A 83 -3.63 21.98 3.00
C ARG A 83 -4.34 22.37 1.72
N ILE A 84 -4.15 23.62 1.34
CA ILE A 84 -4.68 24.14 0.09
C ILE A 84 -3.54 24.31 -0.91
N LYS A 85 -3.63 23.62 -2.05
CA LYS A 85 -2.71 23.82 -3.17
C LYS A 85 -3.26 24.89 -4.11
N GLN A 86 -2.63 26.06 -4.08
CA GLN A 86 -2.89 27.16 -5.01
C GLN A 86 -2.20 26.86 -6.35
N LEU A 87 -2.97 26.80 -7.43
CA LEU A 87 -2.48 26.79 -8.81
C LEU A 87 -2.85 28.13 -9.47
N ARG A 88 -2.25 28.41 -10.64
CA ARG A 88 -2.44 29.67 -11.36
C ARG A 88 -3.91 30.04 -11.63
N SER A 89 -4.81 29.07 -11.73
CA SER A 89 -6.24 29.27 -12.03
C SER A 89 -7.20 28.57 -11.08
N LYS A 90 -6.70 27.76 -10.13
CA LYS A 90 -7.55 26.91 -9.29
C LYS A 90 -6.94 26.69 -7.91
N THR A 91 -7.83 26.56 -6.94
CA THR A 91 -7.51 26.19 -5.57
C THR A 91 -7.92 24.74 -5.37
N ILE A 92 -7.00 23.86 -4.97
CA ILE A 92 -7.28 22.43 -4.74
C ILE A 92 -7.04 22.10 -3.26
N PRO A 93 -8.10 21.83 -2.48
CA PRO A 93 -7.97 21.31 -1.13
C PRO A 93 -7.41 19.87 -1.16
N LEU A 94 -6.42 19.62 -0.31
CA LEU A 94 -5.77 18.33 -0.15
C LEU A 94 -5.79 17.91 1.32
N VAL A 95 -6.00 16.62 1.56
CA VAL A 95 -5.95 16.00 2.89
C VAL A 95 -4.81 14.98 2.93
N LYS A 96 -4.05 14.95 4.03
CA LYS A 96 -3.02 13.95 4.25
C LYS A 96 -3.67 12.73 4.91
N VAL A 97 -3.66 11.59 4.23
CA VAL A 97 -4.38 10.38 4.65
C VAL A 97 -3.42 9.35 5.22
N LEU A 98 -3.68 8.88 6.43
CA LEU A 98 -3.02 7.71 7.00
C LEU A 98 -3.77 6.44 6.57
N TRP A 99 -3.04 5.46 6.07
CA TRP A 99 -3.60 4.18 5.61
C TRP A 99 -3.27 3.05 6.60
N LYS A 100 -4.17 2.07 6.72
CA LYS A 100 -4.10 1.00 7.74
C LYS A 100 -2.77 0.28 7.82
N TYR A 101 -2.24 -0.10 6.67
CA TYR A 101 -1.03 -0.93 6.57
C TYR A 101 0.23 -0.12 6.24
N HIS A 102 0.20 1.19 6.48
CA HIS A 102 1.27 2.12 6.12
C HIS A 102 1.74 2.93 7.33
N GLY A 103 3.02 3.24 7.36
CA GLY A 103 3.58 4.17 8.34
C GLY A 103 3.09 5.61 8.14
N VAL A 104 3.21 6.46 9.16
CA VAL A 104 2.88 7.90 9.05
C VAL A 104 3.73 8.60 7.99
N GLU A 105 4.94 8.12 7.76
CA GLU A 105 5.83 8.62 6.70
C GLU A 105 5.33 8.29 5.29
N GLU A 106 4.59 7.19 5.16
CA GLU A 106 4.00 6.71 3.90
C GLU A 106 2.62 7.32 3.63
N ALA A 107 2.12 8.19 4.52
CA ALA A 107 0.85 8.89 4.33
C ALA A 107 0.87 9.81 3.10
N THR A 108 -0.17 9.71 2.27
CA THR A 108 -0.25 10.42 0.98
C THR A 108 -1.14 11.66 1.05
N TRP A 109 -0.95 12.59 0.11
CA TRP A 109 -1.81 13.77 -0.04
C TRP A 109 -2.88 13.52 -1.12
N GLU A 110 -4.13 13.39 -0.69
CA GLU A 110 -5.28 13.13 -1.54
C GLU A 110 -6.17 14.36 -1.69
N ARG A 111 -6.99 14.40 -2.74
CA ARG A 111 -7.99 15.48 -2.91
C ARG A 111 -9.10 15.32 -1.88
N GLU A 112 -9.46 16.43 -1.26
CA GLU A 112 -10.50 16.43 -0.23
C GLU A 112 -11.84 15.91 -0.77
N ASP A 113 -12.29 16.42 -1.93
CA ASP A 113 -13.56 16.02 -2.55
C ASP A 113 -13.63 14.51 -2.85
N ASP A 114 -12.53 13.92 -3.34
CA ASP A 114 -12.46 12.49 -3.67
C ASP A 114 -12.55 11.63 -2.39
N MET A 115 -11.87 12.07 -1.33
CA MET A 115 -11.87 11.38 -0.03
C MET A 115 -13.20 11.54 0.68
N GLN A 116 -13.85 12.70 0.59
CA GLN A 116 -15.15 12.96 1.19
C GLN A 116 -16.25 12.15 0.50
N ALA A 117 -16.18 11.97 -0.82
CA ALA A 117 -17.14 11.15 -1.57
C ALA A 117 -17.00 9.65 -1.26
N LYS A 118 -15.77 9.14 -1.08
CA LYS A 118 -15.52 7.70 -0.84
C LYS A 118 -15.57 7.31 0.62
N TYR A 119 -15.11 8.19 1.51
CA TYR A 119 -14.93 7.93 2.93
C TYR A 119 -15.49 9.10 3.77
N PRO A 120 -16.79 9.42 3.66
CA PRO A 120 -17.39 10.55 4.35
C PRO A 120 -17.22 10.48 5.87
N GLN A 121 -17.14 9.28 6.44
CA GLN A 121 -16.93 9.04 7.87
C GLN A 121 -15.65 9.66 8.44
N LEU A 122 -14.62 9.90 7.60
CA LEU A 122 -13.37 10.53 8.03
C LEU A 122 -13.49 12.04 8.22
N PHE A 123 -14.60 12.64 7.77
CA PHE A 123 -14.85 14.08 7.79
C PHE A 123 -15.93 14.48 8.79
N SER A 124 -16.61 13.53 9.43
CA SER A 124 -17.76 13.74 10.33
C SER A 124 -17.38 14.08 11.77
N SER A 125 -16.25 14.77 12.02
CA SER A 125 -15.87 15.27 13.36
C SER A 125 -16.24 16.73 13.57
#